data_AF-G0PJ39-F1
#
_entry.id   AF-G0PJ39-F1
#
_cell.length_a   1.000
_cell.length_b   1.000
_cell.length_c   1.000
_cell.angle_alpha   90.00
_cell.angle_beta   90.00
_cell.angle_gamma   90.00
#
_symmetry.space_group_name_H-M   'P 1'
#
loop_
_entity.id
_entity.type
_entity.pdbx_description
1 polymer ?
#
loop_
_entity_poly.entity_id
_entity_poly.type
_entity_poly.pdbx_seq_one_letter_code
_entity_poly.pdbx_strand_id
1 'polypeptide(L)'
;MFHVNFIILAAPIFGGWCELITGKLITMAYQVKLFSSGIVIDQFYALWTDNPEKMLVVESFEGLELLIIAGFLEYHYMFSVVFGVVAVAIERLTASILIDNYESTNKIFIPIILTVIVQILAIITAFLALIYKLDIISINATWIVSCMFSSIMFLVVERINGTMGRPKWKIQKGKKYSLFPKISVKKIYEH
;
A
#
# COMPACT_ATOMS: atom_id res chain seq x y z
N MET A 1 12.57 -15.90 -9.17
CA MET A 1 12.67 -15.31 -7.80
C MET A 1 11.95 -13.97 -7.68
N PHE A 2 12.17 -12.99 -8.57
CA PHE A 2 11.48 -11.69 -8.56
C PHE A 2 9.95 -11.74 -8.45
N HIS A 3 9.30 -12.71 -9.09
CA HIS A 3 7.84 -12.87 -9.00
C HIS A 3 7.38 -13.26 -7.60
N VAL A 4 8.13 -14.11 -6.90
CA VAL A 4 7.78 -14.56 -5.55
C VAL A 4 7.92 -13.41 -4.55
N ASN A 5 8.99 -12.63 -4.65
CA ASN A 5 9.22 -11.47 -3.79
C ASN A 5 8.13 -10.39 -3.98
N PHE A 6 7.72 -10.16 -5.23
CA PHE A 6 6.62 -9.26 -5.53
C PHE A 6 5.27 -9.77 -5.01
N ILE A 7 4.99 -11.07 -5.14
CA ILE A 7 3.76 -11.67 -4.59
C ILE A 7 3.71 -11.53 -3.07
N ILE A 8 4.84 -11.72 -2.38
CA ILE A 8 4.92 -11.57 -0.92
C ILE A 8 4.61 -10.12 -0.50
N LEU A 9 5.08 -9.12 -1.25
CA LEU A 9 4.76 -7.71 -0.99
C LEU A 9 3.32 -7.34 -1.38
N ALA A 10 2.75 -8.00 -2.39
CA ALA A 10 1.40 -7.71 -2.86
C ALA A 10 0.32 -8.36 -1.99
N ALA A 11 0.58 -9.54 -1.41
CA ALA A 11 -0.40 -10.28 -0.61
C ALA A 11 -1.01 -9.47 0.57
N PRO A 12 -0.24 -8.70 1.36
CA PRO A 12 -0.79 -7.83 2.40
C PRO A 12 -1.68 -6.72 1.86
N ILE A 13 -1.36 -6.16 0.68
CA ILE A 13 -2.16 -5.11 0.04
C ILE A 13 -3.54 -5.67 -0.35
N PHE A 14 -3.57 -6.90 -0.89
CA PHE A 14 -4.81 -7.61 -1.17
C PHE A 14 -5.53 -8.04 0.11
N GLY A 15 -4.81 -8.40 1.18
CA GLY A 15 -5.41 -8.66 2.49
C GLY A 15 -6.13 -7.44 3.05
N GLY A 16 -5.53 -6.25 2.91
CA GLY A 16 -6.14 -4.98 3.32
C GLY A 16 -7.46 -4.64 2.60
N TRP A 17 -7.71 -5.20 1.41
CA TRP A 17 -9.01 -5.03 0.76
C TRP A 17 -10.16 -5.64 1.59
N CYS A 18 -9.92 -6.78 2.25
CA CYS A 18 -10.92 -7.39 3.13
C CYS A 18 -11.19 -6.49 4.35
N GLU A 19 -10.16 -5.83 4.89
CA GLU A 19 -10.28 -4.87 5.98
C GLU A 19 -11.13 -3.66 5.56
N LEU A 20 -10.87 -3.11 4.37
CA LEU A 20 -11.65 -2.00 3.81
C LEU A 20 -13.12 -2.37 3.62
N ILE A 21 -13.41 -3.53 3.03
CA ILE A 21 -14.78 -4.01 2.82
C ILE A 21 -15.48 -4.15 4.17
N THR A 22 -14.81 -4.74 5.15
CA THR A 22 -15.37 -4.92 6.50
C THR A 22 -15.66 -3.58 7.16
N GLY A 23 -14.72 -2.64 7.12
CA GLY A 23 -14.91 -1.28 7.66
C GLY A 23 -16.09 -0.57 6.99
N LYS A 24 -16.17 -0.62 5.66
CA LYS A 24 -17.28 -0.02 4.89
C LYS A 24 -18.63 -0.65 5.22
N LEU A 25 -18.70 -1.98 5.37
CA LEU A 25 -19.93 -2.67 5.74
C LEU A 25 -20.42 -2.24 7.12
N ILE A 26 -19.50 -2.09 8.10
CA ILE A 26 -19.84 -1.60 9.43
C ILE A 26 -20.36 -0.15 9.34
N THR A 27 -19.63 0.74 8.68
CA THR A 27 -20.05 2.15 8.50
C THR A 27 -21.42 2.25 7.84
N MET A 28 -21.70 1.45 6.80
CA MET A 28 -23.02 1.39 6.15
C MET A 28 -24.12 0.87 7.09
N ALA A 29 -23.83 -0.14 7.93
CA ALA A 29 -24.80 -0.66 8.88
C ALA A 29 -25.20 0.40 9.93
N TYR A 30 -24.25 1.24 10.35
CA TYR A 30 -24.53 2.40 11.21
C TYR A 30 -25.35 3.48 10.48
N GLN A 31 -25.07 3.76 9.20
CA GLN A 31 -25.83 4.73 8.39
C GLN A 31 -27.30 4.32 8.18
N VAL A 32 -27.56 3.03 7.98
CA VAL A 32 -28.94 2.50 7.80
C VAL A 32 -29.69 2.39 9.14
N LYS A 33 -29.08 2.83 10.27
CA LYS A 33 -29.60 2.70 11.64
C LYS A 33 -29.90 1.25 12.05
N LEU A 34 -29.21 0.28 11.44
CA LEU A 34 -29.35 -1.15 11.76
C LEU A 34 -28.92 -1.42 13.22
N PHE A 35 -27.89 -0.70 13.67
CA PHE A 35 -27.46 -0.62 15.06
C PHE A 35 -27.87 0.74 15.60
N SER A 36 -29.10 0.85 16.09
CA SER A 36 -29.69 2.09 16.59
C SER A 36 -28.97 2.60 17.84
N SER A 37 -28.22 3.69 17.70
CA SER A 37 -27.73 4.50 18.82
C SER A 37 -28.06 5.98 18.64
N GLY A 38 -29.30 6.34 18.28
CA GLY A 38 -29.81 7.73 18.34
C GLY A 38 -29.09 8.80 17.49
N ILE A 39 -27.99 8.45 16.84
CA ILE A 39 -27.09 9.34 16.10
C ILE A 39 -27.58 9.43 14.65
N VAL A 40 -27.76 10.64 14.16
CA VAL A 40 -28.08 10.91 12.75
C VAL A 40 -26.77 11.20 12.02
N ILE A 41 -26.25 10.21 11.29
CA ILE A 41 -25.12 10.41 10.37
C ILE A 41 -25.70 10.96 9.06
N ASP A 42 -25.65 12.28 8.89
CA ASP A 42 -26.24 12.97 7.73
C ASP A 42 -25.35 12.91 6.47
N GLN A 43 -24.07 12.55 6.62
CA GLN A 43 -23.10 12.55 5.51
C GLN A 43 -22.63 11.14 5.13
N PHE A 44 -22.88 10.75 3.88
CA PHE A 44 -22.48 9.48 3.29
C PHE A 44 -20.99 9.39 2.92
N TYR A 45 -20.37 10.54 2.60
CA TYR A 45 -18.98 10.63 2.14
C TYR A 45 -18.31 11.88 2.71
N ALA A 46 -17.79 11.76 3.94
CA ALA A 46 -16.89 12.75 4.52
C ALA A 46 -15.62 12.03 4.99
N LEU A 47 -14.52 12.21 4.25
CA LEU A 47 -13.22 11.63 4.61
C LEU A 47 -12.58 12.40 5.78
N TRP A 48 -12.92 13.69 5.90
CA TRP A 48 -12.49 14.59 6.95
C TRP A 48 -13.53 15.71 7.12
N THR A 49 -13.71 16.22 8.33
CA THR A 49 -14.54 17.41 8.61
C THR A 49 -13.89 18.21 9.72
N ASP A 50 -13.62 19.50 9.48
CA ASP A 50 -13.16 20.44 10.53
C ASP A 50 -14.32 21.08 11.28
N ASN A 51 -15.57 20.85 10.85
CA ASN A 51 -16.74 21.40 11.53
C ASN A 51 -17.10 20.52 12.74
N PRO A 52 -16.99 21.04 13.99
CA PRO A 52 -17.30 20.30 15.20
C PRO A 52 -18.77 19.87 15.29
N GLU A 53 -19.70 20.59 14.65
CA GLU A 53 -21.13 20.22 14.62
C GLU A 53 -21.40 18.99 13.76
N LYS A 54 -20.48 18.65 12.85
CA LYS A 54 -20.53 17.46 11.99
C LYS A 54 -19.64 16.33 12.50
N MET A 55 -18.86 16.59 13.56
CA MET A 55 -18.08 15.56 14.22
C MET A 55 -18.96 14.76 15.18
N LEU A 56 -18.69 13.46 15.26
CA LEU A 56 -19.27 12.64 16.30
C LEU A 56 -18.59 13.00 17.63
N VAL A 57 -19.27 13.80 18.45
CA VAL A 57 -18.85 14.07 19.83
C VAL A 57 -19.19 12.84 20.66
N VAL A 58 -18.16 12.10 21.03
CA VAL A 58 -18.30 10.83 21.78
C VAL A 58 -18.31 11.14 23.27
N GLU A 59 -19.51 11.29 23.85
CA GLU A 59 -19.66 11.42 25.32
C GLU A 59 -19.63 10.04 26.03
N SER A 60 -19.92 8.96 25.29
CA SER A 60 -19.85 7.57 25.76
C SER A 60 -19.42 6.63 24.63
N PHE A 61 -18.62 5.61 24.96
CA PHE A 61 -18.18 4.58 24.01
C PHE A 61 -19.24 3.49 23.76
N GLU A 62 -20.29 3.42 24.59
CA GLU A 62 -21.31 2.38 24.49
C GLU A 62 -22.03 2.44 23.13
N GLY A 63 -21.83 1.39 22.32
CA GLY A 63 -22.42 1.28 20.99
C GLY A 63 -21.67 1.99 19.85
N LEU A 64 -20.56 2.68 20.13
CA LEU A 64 -19.72 3.34 19.10
C LEU A 64 -18.42 2.56 18.79
N GLU A 65 -18.08 1.55 19.59
CA GLU A 65 -16.86 0.77 19.47
C GLU A 65 -16.65 0.19 18.05
N LEU A 66 -17.71 -0.36 17.45
CA LEU A 66 -17.65 -0.92 16.09
C LEU A 66 -17.36 0.16 15.05
N LEU A 67 -17.88 1.38 15.22
CA LEU A 67 -17.63 2.49 14.30
C LEU A 67 -16.19 2.99 14.41
N ILE A 68 -15.63 3.01 15.63
CA ILE A 68 -14.22 3.33 15.87
C ILE A 68 -13.33 2.28 15.19
N ILE A 69 -13.65 0.99 15.33
CA ILE A 69 -12.93 -0.10 14.66
C ILE A 69 -13.05 0.05 13.13
N ALA A 70 -14.22 0.39 12.61
CA ALA A 70 -14.42 0.63 11.18
C ALA A 70 -13.54 1.76 10.67
N GLY A 71 -13.51 2.90 11.37
CA GLY A 71 -12.62 4.03 11.04
C GLY A 71 -11.15 3.64 11.07
N PHE A 72 -10.72 2.87 12.09
CA PHE A 72 -9.36 2.34 12.16
C PHE A 72 -9.00 1.48 10.94
N LEU A 73 -9.87 0.53 10.57
CA LEU A 73 -9.66 -0.36 9.42
C LEU A 73 -9.55 0.43 8.11
N GLU A 74 -10.38 1.46 7.93
CA GLU A 74 -10.32 2.33 6.74
C GLU A 74 -9.00 3.09 6.65
N TYR A 75 -8.54 3.71 7.75
CA TYR A 75 -7.25 4.41 7.78
C TYR A 75 -6.06 3.46 7.64
N HIS A 76 -6.10 2.30 8.30
CA HIS A 76 -5.07 1.28 8.21
C HIS A 76 -4.86 0.82 6.77
N TYR A 77 -5.95 0.57 6.04
CA TYR A 77 -5.89 0.25 4.62
C TYR A 77 -5.25 1.37 3.79
N MET A 78 -5.70 2.62 3.97
CA MET A 78 -5.17 3.76 3.18
C MET A 78 -3.64 3.89 3.34
N PHE A 79 -3.13 3.87 4.57
CA PHE A 79 -1.70 3.98 4.83
C PHE A 79 -0.92 2.74 4.39
N SER A 80 -1.49 1.54 4.55
CA SER A 80 -0.90 0.29 4.08
C SER A 80 -0.65 0.30 2.58
N VAL A 81 -1.58 0.82 1.78
CA VAL A 81 -1.41 0.94 0.32
C VAL A 81 -0.28 1.92 -0.01
N VAL A 82 -0.29 3.10 0.61
CA VAL A 82 0.70 4.17 0.34
C VAL A 82 2.12 3.70 0.67
N PHE A 83 2.32 3.16 1.87
CA PHE A 83 3.63 2.64 2.27
C PHE A 83 4.01 1.36 1.53
N GLY A 84 3.03 0.53 1.15
CA GLY A 84 3.24 -0.66 0.32
C GLY A 84 3.83 -0.33 -1.06
N VAL A 85 3.38 0.75 -1.71
CA VAL A 85 3.94 1.20 -2.99
C VAL A 85 5.40 1.64 -2.83
N VAL A 86 5.72 2.34 -1.74
CA VAL A 86 7.11 2.72 -1.41
C VAL A 86 7.99 1.49 -1.16
N ALA A 87 7.45 0.49 -0.45
CA ALA A 87 8.11 -0.78 -0.20
C ALA A 87 8.49 -1.50 -1.50
N VAL A 88 7.55 -1.58 -2.45
CA VAL A 88 7.82 -2.17 -3.77
C VAL A 88 8.94 -1.41 -4.49
N ALA A 89 8.95 -0.08 -4.44
CA ALA A 89 10.01 0.70 -5.08
C ALA A 89 11.40 0.44 -4.45
N ILE A 90 11.46 0.31 -3.11
CA ILE A 90 12.70 -0.03 -2.38
C ILE A 90 13.18 -1.45 -2.73
N GLU A 91 12.28 -2.43 -2.80
CA GLU A 91 12.62 -3.80 -3.21
C GLU A 91 13.20 -3.82 -4.62
N ARG A 92 12.59 -3.09 -5.56
CA ARG A 92 13.05 -3.00 -6.95
C ARG A 92 14.42 -2.34 -7.06
N LEU A 93 14.68 -1.29 -6.26
CA LEU A 93 16.01 -0.68 -6.19
C LEU A 93 17.04 -1.67 -5.65
N THR A 94 16.73 -2.30 -4.52
CA THR A 94 17.64 -3.26 -3.85
C THR A 94 18.01 -4.39 -4.79
N ALA A 95 17.03 -4.96 -5.50
CA ALA A 95 17.26 -6.04 -6.43
C ALA A 95 18.00 -5.60 -7.71
N SER A 96 17.86 -4.32 -8.12
CA SER A 96 18.61 -3.77 -9.26
C SER A 96 20.08 -3.53 -8.94
N ILE A 97 20.37 -3.05 -7.72
CA ILE A 97 21.74 -2.81 -7.22
C ILE A 97 22.45 -4.13 -6.93
N LEU A 98 21.74 -5.09 -6.33
CA LEU A 98 22.34 -6.31 -5.80
C LEU A 98 22.26 -7.52 -6.74
N ILE A 99 21.98 -7.30 -8.04
CA ILE A 99 21.64 -8.34 -9.03
C ILE A 99 22.61 -9.55 -9.00
N ASP A 100 23.93 -9.29 -8.94
CA ASP A 100 24.97 -10.32 -9.00
C ASP A 100 24.97 -11.23 -7.77
N ASN A 101 24.52 -10.70 -6.63
CA ASN A 101 24.42 -11.41 -5.36
C ASN A 101 22.96 -11.79 -5.01
N TYR A 102 22.02 -11.48 -5.91
CA TYR A 102 20.59 -11.77 -5.78
C TYR A 102 20.22 -13.08 -6.50
N GLU A 103 20.93 -13.44 -7.58
CA GLU A 103 20.75 -14.72 -8.26
C GLU A 103 21.39 -15.90 -7.49
N SER A 104 22.43 -15.64 -6.69
CA SER A 104 23.14 -16.69 -5.93
C SER A 104 22.44 -17.11 -4.63
N THR A 105 21.58 -16.26 -4.06
CA THR A 105 21.02 -16.45 -2.73
C THR A 105 19.52 -16.13 -2.73
N ASN A 106 18.69 -17.06 -2.23
CA ASN A 106 17.23 -16.88 -2.14
C ASN A 106 16.85 -15.88 -1.03
N LYS A 107 16.98 -14.56 -1.30
CA LYS A 107 16.78 -13.49 -0.30
C LYS A 107 15.31 -13.10 -0.11
N ILE A 108 14.45 -14.07 0.20
CA ILE A 108 13.03 -13.86 0.53
C ILE A 108 12.85 -13.03 1.81
N PHE A 109 13.87 -12.97 2.67
CA PHE A 109 13.82 -12.22 3.93
C PHE A 109 13.67 -10.69 3.74
N ILE A 110 14.22 -10.13 2.65
CA ILE A 110 14.16 -8.69 2.36
C ILE A 110 12.70 -8.21 2.21
N PRO A 111 11.87 -8.76 1.30
CA PRO A 111 10.47 -8.35 1.18
C PRO A 111 9.64 -8.64 2.43
N ILE A 112 9.96 -9.69 3.20
CA ILE A 112 9.25 -10.01 4.45
C ILE A 112 9.49 -8.93 5.51
N ILE A 113 10.75 -8.57 5.80
CA ILE A 113 11.05 -7.51 6.77
C ILE A 113 10.39 -6.20 6.33
N LEU A 114 10.50 -5.88 5.06
CA LEU A 114 9.96 -4.64 4.51
C LEU A 114 8.44 -4.58 4.68
N THR A 115 7.75 -5.71 4.46
CA THR A 115 6.33 -5.86 4.73
C THR A 115 6.01 -5.60 6.21
N VAL A 116 6.75 -6.20 7.14
CA VAL A 116 6.52 -6.02 8.58
C VAL A 116 6.69 -4.55 8.99
N ILE A 117 7.76 -3.89 8.52
CA ILE A 117 8.01 -2.47 8.81
C ILE A 117 6.85 -1.61 8.30
N VAL A 118 6.41 -1.84 7.05
CA VAL A 118 5.33 -1.09 6.42
C VAL A 118 4.01 -1.24 7.17
N GLN A 119 3.68 -2.46 7.60
CA GLN A 119 2.47 -2.72 8.37
C GLN A 119 2.51 -2.05 9.75
N ILE A 120 3.65 -2.09 10.45
CA ILE A 120 3.82 -1.39 11.72
C ILE A 120 3.65 0.13 11.54
N LEU A 121 4.26 0.71 10.50
CA LEU A 121 4.10 2.13 10.18
C LEU A 121 2.64 2.47 9.85
N ALA A 122 1.96 1.63 9.08
CA ALA A 122 0.55 1.83 8.75
C ALA A 122 -0.34 1.81 10.00
N ILE A 123 -0.13 0.87 10.92
CA ILE A 123 -0.86 0.78 12.19
C ILE A 123 -0.63 2.03 13.04
N ILE A 124 0.62 2.47 13.21
CA ILE A 124 0.95 3.67 14.00
C ILE A 124 0.29 4.91 13.41
N THR A 125 0.37 5.07 12.09
CA THR A 125 -0.14 6.26 11.39
C THR A 125 -1.68 6.27 11.39
N ALA A 126 -2.31 5.11 11.22
CA ALA A 126 -3.76 4.96 11.32
C ALA A 126 -4.27 5.25 12.73
N PHE A 127 -3.56 4.78 13.76
CA PHE A 127 -3.89 5.12 15.14
C PHE A 127 -3.79 6.63 15.38
N LEU A 128 -2.70 7.28 14.95
CA LEU A 128 -2.51 8.73 15.06
C LEU A 128 -3.60 9.53 14.34
N ALA A 129 -4.04 9.07 13.17
CA ALA A 129 -5.14 9.68 12.44
C ALA A 129 -6.48 9.57 13.19
N LEU A 130 -6.73 8.44 13.86
CA LEU A 130 -7.96 8.21 14.60
C LEU A 130 -8.10 9.11 15.83
N ILE A 131 -7.01 9.33 16.58
CA ILE A 131 -6.97 10.26 17.72
C ILE A 131 -6.91 11.75 17.30
N TYR A 132 -7.18 12.07 16.03
CA TYR A 132 -7.17 13.43 15.47
C TYR A 132 -5.86 14.19 15.73
N LYS A 133 -4.74 13.48 15.91
CA LYS A 133 -3.41 14.09 16.08
C LYS A 133 -2.74 14.46 14.76
N LEU A 134 -3.32 14.04 13.63
CA LEU A 134 -2.84 14.36 12.30
C LEU A 134 -3.83 15.28 11.60
N ASP A 135 -3.43 16.52 11.35
CA ASP A 135 -4.18 17.45 10.53
C ASP A 135 -4.30 16.93 9.08
N ILE A 136 -5.33 17.40 8.38
CA ILE A 136 -5.55 17.12 6.95
C ILE A 136 -4.32 17.43 6.08
N ILE A 137 -3.55 18.46 6.44
CA ILE A 137 -2.30 18.83 5.75
C ILE A 137 -1.26 17.72 5.91
N SER A 138 -1.11 17.16 7.11
CA SER A 138 -0.14 16.11 7.41
C SER A 138 -0.47 14.79 6.71
N ILE A 139 -1.77 14.43 6.65
CA ILE A 139 -2.23 13.24 5.92
C ILE A 139 -1.93 13.39 4.42
N ASN A 140 -2.32 14.53 3.84
CA ASN A 140 -2.06 14.79 2.41
C ASN A 140 -0.56 14.88 2.09
N ALA A 141 0.23 15.52 2.95
CA ALA A 141 1.67 15.60 2.79
C ALA A 141 2.32 14.21 2.78
N THR A 142 1.87 13.31 3.66
CA THR A 142 2.36 11.92 3.72
C THR A 142 2.16 11.20 2.39
N TRP A 143 1.00 11.37 1.76
CA TRP A 143 0.70 10.75 0.46
C TRP A 143 1.55 11.36 -0.67
N ILE A 144 1.66 12.69 -0.72
CA ILE A 144 2.46 13.39 -1.75
C ILE A 144 3.94 12.99 -1.66
N VAL A 145 4.51 13.00 -0.45
CA VAL A 145 5.91 12.64 -0.22
C VAL A 145 6.17 11.18 -0.59
N SER A 146 5.26 10.27 -0.24
CA SER A 146 5.38 8.85 -0.58
C SER A 146 5.35 8.61 -2.10
N CYS A 147 4.44 9.29 -2.80
CA CYS A 147 4.34 9.24 -4.27
C CYS A 147 5.58 9.81 -4.96
N MET A 148 6.07 10.96 -4.50
CA MET A 148 7.31 11.56 -5.00
C MET A 148 8.51 10.64 -4.79
N PHE A 149 8.66 10.10 -3.58
CA PHE A 149 9.75 9.20 -3.23
C PHE A 149 9.73 7.95 -4.11
N SER A 150 8.56 7.30 -4.25
CA SER A 150 8.41 6.14 -5.12
C SER A 150 8.78 6.46 -6.58
N SER A 151 8.32 7.59 -7.10
CA SER A 151 8.62 8.02 -8.48
C SER A 151 10.13 8.22 -8.70
N ILE A 152 10.82 8.88 -7.77
CA ILE A 152 12.27 9.07 -7.82
C ILE A 152 12.99 7.72 -7.82
N MET A 153 12.57 6.80 -6.95
CA MET A 153 13.16 5.47 -6.85
C MET A 153 13.00 4.67 -8.14
N PHE A 154 11.85 4.76 -8.80
CA PHE A 154 11.63 4.15 -10.12
C PHE A 154 12.56 4.75 -11.19
N LEU A 155 12.74 6.07 -11.23
CA LEU A 155 13.66 6.72 -12.17
C LEU A 155 15.12 6.32 -11.92
N VAL A 156 15.52 6.18 -10.65
CA VAL A 156 16.86 5.70 -10.27
C VAL A 156 17.08 4.26 -10.76
N VAL A 157 16.09 3.38 -10.56
CA VAL A 157 16.13 2.01 -11.08
C VAL A 157 16.32 1.99 -12.59
N GLU A 158 15.57 2.82 -13.32
CA GLU A 158 15.70 2.93 -14.78
C GLU A 158 17.10 3.40 -15.20
N ARG A 159 17.67 4.39 -14.49
CA ARG A 159 19.01 4.92 -14.76
C ARG A 159 20.11 3.89 -14.48
N ILE A 160 20.00 3.13 -13.40
CA ILE A 160 20.94 2.05 -13.05
C ILE A 160 20.90 0.98 -14.15
N ASN A 161 19.69 0.56 -14.55
CA ASN A 161 19.51 -0.43 -15.60
C ASN A 161 20.09 0.05 -16.95
N GLY A 162 19.94 1.33 -17.28
CA GLY A 162 20.50 1.92 -18.51
C GLY A 162 22.02 2.04 -18.51
N THR A 163 22.63 2.39 -17.37
CA THR A 163 24.09 2.60 -17.25
C THR A 163 24.86 1.29 -17.34
N MET A 164 24.30 0.18 -16.83
CA MET A 164 24.93 -1.14 -16.91
C MET A 164 24.90 -1.77 -18.32
N GLY A 165 24.58 -0.99 -19.37
CA GLY A 165 24.53 -1.48 -20.75
C GLY A 165 23.50 -2.59 -20.96
N ARG A 166 22.54 -2.75 -20.03
CA ARG A 166 21.50 -3.77 -20.17
C ARG A 166 20.66 -3.41 -21.39
N PRO A 167 20.37 -4.36 -22.30
CA PRO A 167 19.66 -4.04 -23.52
C PRO A 167 18.30 -3.43 -23.15
N LYS A 168 18.13 -2.13 -23.42
CA LYS A 168 16.80 -1.54 -23.57
C LYS A 168 16.13 -2.36 -24.65
N TRP A 169 15.05 -3.06 -24.30
CA TRP A 169 14.25 -3.83 -25.24
C TRP A 169 13.92 -2.94 -26.43
N LYS A 170 14.68 -3.08 -27.53
CA LYS A 170 14.33 -2.44 -28.79
C LYS A 170 12.96 -3.00 -29.11
N ILE A 171 11.95 -2.14 -29.13
CA ILE A 171 10.61 -2.46 -29.60
C ILE A 171 10.77 -2.88 -31.06
N GLN A 172 10.93 -4.18 -31.30
CA GLN A 172 10.85 -4.75 -32.63
C GLN A 172 9.40 -4.56 -33.07
N LYS A 173 9.20 -3.56 -33.94
CA LYS A 173 7.96 -3.36 -34.69
C LYS A 173 7.60 -4.69 -35.35
N GLY A 174 6.52 -5.33 -34.91
CA GLY A 174 5.91 -6.42 -35.69
C GLY A 174 5.35 -7.64 -34.97
N LYS A 175 5.44 -7.80 -33.64
CA LYS A 175 4.74 -8.91 -32.97
C LYS A 175 4.03 -8.49 -31.69
N LYS A 176 2.70 -8.65 -31.70
CA LYS A 176 1.82 -8.51 -30.53
C LYS A 176 2.21 -9.58 -29.50
N TYR A 177 2.89 -9.20 -28.43
CA TYR A 177 2.99 -9.99 -27.23
C TYR A 177 2.63 -9.13 -26.01
N SER A 178 1.76 -9.70 -25.19
CA SER A 178 1.14 -9.14 -23.99
C SER A 178 2.16 -8.81 -22.90
N LEU A 179 1.78 -7.82 -22.08
CA LEU A 179 2.59 -6.99 -21.16
C LEU A 179 3.35 -7.66 -19.99
N PHE A 180 3.59 -8.98 -19.93
CA PHE A 180 4.27 -9.63 -18.79
C PHE A 180 5.28 -10.72 -19.22
N PRO A 181 6.37 -10.94 -18.45
CA PRO A 181 7.73 -11.15 -18.98
C PRO A 181 8.07 -12.61 -19.31
N LYS A 182 8.65 -12.84 -20.49
CA LYS A 182 9.53 -13.99 -20.75
C LYS A 182 10.97 -13.61 -20.38
N ILE A 183 11.31 -13.73 -19.10
CA ILE A 183 12.72 -13.84 -18.67
C ILE A 183 12.86 -15.16 -17.92
N SER A 184 12.85 -16.23 -18.70
CA SER A 184 13.36 -17.57 -18.39
C SER A 184 13.15 -18.40 -19.65
N VAL A 185 14.21 -18.66 -20.40
CA VAL A 185 14.58 -19.95 -21.02
C VAL A 185 15.74 -19.65 -21.99
N LYS A 186 16.95 -19.95 -21.55
CA LYS A 186 17.93 -20.60 -22.43
C LYS A 186 18.77 -21.56 -21.59
N LYS A 187 18.15 -22.69 -21.25
CA LYS A 187 18.89 -23.94 -21.07
C LYS A 187 19.23 -24.39 -22.50
N ILE A 188 20.46 -24.18 -22.94
CA ILE A 188 21.01 -24.91 -24.08
C ILE A 188 22.32 -25.50 -23.59
N TYR A 189 22.27 -26.80 -23.31
CA TYR A 189 23.39 -27.71 -23.46
C TYR A 189 24.04 -27.49 -24.82
N GLU A 190 25.36 -27.44 -24.90
CA GLU A 190 26.11 -28.08 -25.99
C GLU A 190 27.62 -28.05 -25.69
N HIS A 191 28.15 -29.27 -25.56
CA HIS A 191 29.53 -29.79 -25.64
C HIS A 191 30.66 -29.21 -24.79
#